data_AF-A0A518ISZ5-F1
#
_entry.id   AF-A0A518ISZ5-F1
#
_cell.length_a   1.000
_cell.length_b   1.000
_cell.length_c   1.000
_cell.angle_alpha   90.00
_cell.angle_beta   90.00
_cell.angle_gamma   90.00
#
_symmetry.space_group_name_H-M   'P 1'
#
loop_
_entity.id
_entity.type
_entity.pdbx_description
1 polymer ?
#
loop_
_entity_poly.entity_id
_entity_poly.type
_entity_poly.pdbx_seq_one_letter_code
_entity_poly.pdbx_strand_id
1 'polypeptide(L)'
;MSPLEIFSAVFGLFVLAMIAASLIAWSIALRRIWQGGDILPLENRTPVGWGVDGVIVALGLVVLLANAASFVAQRAGWLELPKDPQQTPISLSDMSTLLSIEGGSRIVACGLLIVWLVALYRSSSIDLGFALRWSHMATGLLGVIALLPPIYLLQAILTAWWVEYEHPVLELLQKSGDPIYLLPMAVVAVIVAPLTEEFLFRVVLQGWLESKAMGGPQPTDSQLPQPAAAEQGTPQWQQSEAAIPSTVLTAADTTAAEDPRRVPYWPILVSSLFFALAHLGHGPAPVTLFFLALGLGYLYRQTHSIWPSLIVHFSLNAITMIVAAVSMVVGEGL
;
A
#
# COMPACT_ATOMS: atom_id res chain seq x y z
N MET A 1 -5.60 -35.35 24.35
CA MET A 1 -4.88 -34.49 23.41
C MET A 1 -3.98 -33.56 24.19
N SER A 2 -2.73 -33.38 23.76
CA SER A 2 -1.83 -32.39 24.35
C SER A 2 -2.29 -30.96 24.01
N PRO A 3 -1.90 -29.93 24.77
CA PRO A 3 -2.19 -28.53 24.42
C PRO A 3 -1.73 -28.15 23.00
N LEU A 4 -0.60 -28.72 22.55
CA LEU A 4 -0.07 -28.51 21.20
C LEU A 4 -0.98 -29.14 20.13
N GLU A 5 -1.47 -30.36 20.35
CA GLU A 5 -2.41 -31.01 19.42
C GLU A 5 -3.72 -30.22 19.30
N ILE A 6 -4.23 -29.68 20.40
CA ILE A 6 -5.42 -28.83 20.40
C ILE A 6 -5.15 -27.54 19.62
N PHE A 7 -4.01 -26.89 19.87
CA PHE A 7 -3.62 -25.68 19.14
C PHE A 7 -3.52 -25.95 17.62
N SER A 8 -2.81 -27.00 17.21
CA SER A 8 -2.64 -27.35 15.80
C SER A 8 -3.97 -27.70 15.13
N ALA A 9 -4.87 -28.40 15.81
CA ALA A 9 -6.20 -28.69 15.28
C ALA A 9 -7.05 -27.43 15.11
N VAL A 10 -7.06 -26.53 16.10
CA VAL A 10 -7.79 -25.26 16.04
C VAL A 10 -7.22 -24.35 14.95
N PHE A 11 -5.89 -24.24 14.87
CA PHE A 11 -5.20 -23.47 13.85
C PHE A 11 -5.47 -24.03 12.45
N GLY A 12 -5.42 -25.35 12.27
CA GLY A 12 -5.76 -26.00 11.01
C GLY A 12 -7.20 -25.72 10.58
N LEU A 13 -8.16 -25.78 11.50
CA LEU A 13 -9.56 -25.42 11.22
C LEU A 13 -9.70 -23.94 10.82
N PHE A 14 -8.99 -23.04 11.50
CA PHE A 14 -8.96 -21.63 11.15
C PHE A 14 -8.40 -21.40 9.73
N VAL A 15 -7.29 -22.05 9.37
CA VAL A 15 -6.70 -21.98 8.02
C VAL A 15 -7.69 -22.48 6.97
N LEU A 16 -8.35 -23.62 7.19
CA LEU A 16 -9.37 -24.14 6.28
C LEU A 16 -10.56 -23.18 6.11
N ALA A 17 -11.02 -22.57 7.20
CA ALA A 17 -12.08 -21.56 7.16
C ALA A 17 -11.66 -20.32 6.36
N MET A 18 -10.42 -19.86 6.54
CA MET A 18 -9.85 -18.74 5.78
C MET A 18 -9.75 -19.05 4.28
N ILE A 19 -9.32 -20.26 3.91
CA ILE A 19 -9.28 -20.71 2.51
C ILE A 19 -10.70 -20.73 1.93
N ALA A 20 -11.67 -21.33 2.61
CA ALA A 20 -13.06 -21.37 2.15
C ALA A 20 -13.65 -19.96 1.97
N ALA A 21 -13.42 -19.07 2.94
CA ALA A 21 -13.87 -17.68 2.88
C ALA A 21 -13.22 -16.91 1.71
N SER A 22 -11.93 -17.14 1.45
CA SER A 22 -11.22 -16.57 0.31
C SER A 22 -11.78 -17.04 -1.02
N LEU A 23 -12.05 -18.34 -1.17
CA LEU A 23 -12.65 -18.91 -2.37
C LEU A 23 -14.05 -18.32 -2.63
N ILE A 24 -14.85 -18.13 -1.59
CA ILE A 24 -16.16 -17.46 -1.69
C ILE A 24 -15.98 -16.01 -2.13
N ALA A 25 -15.07 -15.26 -1.49
CA ALA A 25 -14.80 -13.86 -1.83
C ALA A 25 -14.37 -13.70 -3.30
N TRP A 26 -13.46 -14.54 -3.78
CA TRP A 26 -13.03 -14.53 -5.18
C TRP A 26 -14.10 -15.00 -6.14
N SER A 27 -14.94 -15.98 -5.77
CA SER A 27 -16.09 -16.39 -6.60
C SER A 27 -17.08 -15.24 -6.80
N ILE A 28 -17.34 -14.45 -5.75
CA ILE A 28 -18.18 -13.25 -5.83
C ILE A 28 -17.49 -12.18 -6.69
N ALA A 29 -16.19 -11.94 -6.48
CA ALA A 29 -15.42 -10.96 -7.25
C ALA A 29 -15.40 -11.29 -8.75
N LEU A 30 -15.11 -12.54 -9.11
CA LEU A 30 -15.11 -13.03 -10.48
C LEU A 30 -16.49 -12.91 -11.13
N ARG A 31 -17.55 -13.25 -10.39
CA ARG A 31 -18.93 -13.07 -10.88
C ARG A 31 -19.23 -11.60 -11.21
N ARG A 32 -18.78 -10.65 -10.38
CA ARG A 32 -18.95 -9.20 -10.65
C ARG A 32 -18.17 -8.75 -11.88
N ILE A 33 -16.91 -9.18 -12.01
CA ILE A 33 -16.08 -8.89 -13.19
C ILE A 33 -16.76 -9.45 -14.45
N TRP A 34 -17.28 -10.68 -14.39
CA TRP A 34 -17.92 -11.31 -15.55
C TRP A 34 -19.23 -10.63 -15.96
N GLN A 35 -19.89 -9.97 -15.01
CA GLN A 35 -21.05 -9.10 -15.25
C GLN A 35 -20.67 -7.69 -15.73
N GLY A 36 -19.38 -7.42 -15.96
CA GLY A 36 -18.88 -6.13 -16.44
C GLY A 36 -18.74 -5.05 -15.35
N GLY A 37 -18.85 -5.41 -14.07
CA GLY A 37 -18.67 -4.50 -12.94
C GLY A 37 -17.27 -4.56 -12.34
N ASP A 38 -16.94 -3.59 -11.49
CA ASP A 38 -15.73 -3.62 -10.66
C ASP A 38 -15.94 -4.51 -9.41
N ILE A 39 -14.85 -5.10 -8.87
CA ILE A 39 -14.92 -5.91 -7.64
C ILE A 39 -15.43 -5.05 -6.47
N LEU A 40 -14.90 -3.83 -6.39
CA LEU A 40 -15.24 -2.81 -5.39
C LEU A 40 -15.61 -1.52 -6.13
N PRO A 41 -16.56 -0.73 -5.60
CA PRO A 41 -16.90 0.55 -6.20
C PRO A 41 -15.70 1.49 -6.16
N LEU A 42 -15.48 2.22 -7.25
CA LEU A 42 -14.48 3.29 -7.32
C LEU A 42 -15.05 4.55 -6.64
N GLU A 43 -14.39 5.02 -5.58
CA GLU A 43 -14.72 6.29 -4.95
C GLU A 43 -14.16 7.46 -5.77
N ASN A 44 -14.92 8.56 -5.80
CA ASN A 44 -14.46 9.80 -6.42
C ASN A 44 -13.27 10.36 -5.66
N ARG A 45 -12.28 10.87 -6.40
CA ARG A 45 -11.07 11.45 -5.84
C ARG A 45 -10.51 12.53 -6.76
N THR A 46 -9.70 13.40 -6.17
CA THR A 46 -8.97 14.47 -6.86
C THR A 46 -7.55 14.02 -7.19
N PRO A 47 -6.97 14.44 -8.32
CA PRO A 47 -5.55 14.24 -8.60
C PRO A 47 -4.69 14.87 -7.51
N VAL A 48 -3.65 14.17 -7.05
CA VAL A 48 -2.69 14.71 -6.08
C VAL A 48 -1.87 15.85 -6.70
N GLY A 49 -1.44 16.79 -5.87
CA GLY A 49 -0.77 18.02 -6.31
C GLY A 49 0.71 17.89 -6.67
N TRP A 50 1.40 16.83 -6.20
CA TRP A 50 2.84 16.68 -6.40
C TRP A 50 3.22 16.04 -7.74
N GLY A 51 4.38 16.45 -8.26
CA GLY A 51 4.99 15.88 -9.45
C GLY A 51 5.97 14.75 -9.16
N VAL A 52 6.82 14.46 -10.16
CA VAL A 52 7.90 13.46 -10.06
C VAL A 52 8.94 13.87 -9.03
N ASP A 53 9.11 15.18 -8.81
CA ASP A 53 9.95 15.75 -7.77
C ASP A 53 9.51 15.28 -6.39
N GLY A 54 8.20 15.17 -6.13
CA GLY A 54 7.65 14.61 -4.91
C GLY A 54 8.12 13.18 -4.64
N VAL A 55 8.12 12.36 -5.70
CA VAL A 55 8.57 10.96 -5.65
C VAL A 55 10.08 10.87 -5.43
N ILE A 56 10.87 11.66 -6.16
CA ILE A 56 12.34 11.66 -6.06
C ILE A 56 12.77 12.11 -4.66
N VAL A 57 12.17 13.19 -4.14
CA VAL A 57 12.46 13.69 -2.79
C VAL A 57 12.05 12.65 -1.75
N ALA A 58 10.90 11.99 -1.91
CA ALA A 58 10.44 10.97 -0.98
C ALA A 58 11.40 9.78 -0.87
N LEU A 59 11.77 9.18 -2.01
CA LEU A 59 12.70 8.05 -2.04
C LEU A 59 14.10 8.47 -1.59
N GLY A 60 14.57 9.62 -2.07
CA GLY A 60 15.88 10.16 -1.72
C GLY A 60 16.02 10.47 -0.23
N LEU A 61 14.99 11.07 0.40
CA LEU A 61 15.03 11.42 1.82
C LEU A 61 15.07 10.19 2.72
N VAL A 62 14.29 9.16 2.41
CA VAL A 62 14.28 7.90 3.17
C VAL A 62 15.65 7.22 3.13
N VAL A 63 16.23 7.09 1.94
CA VAL A 63 17.57 6.50 1.75
C VAL A 63 18.64 7.35 2.43
N LEU A 64 18.57 8.67 2.29
CA LEU A 64 19.54 9.60 2.89
C LEU A 64 19.51 9.51 4.42
N LEU A 65 18.33 9.58 5.04
CA LEU A 65 18.20 9.57 6.49
C LEU A 65 18.57 8.22 7.09
N ALA A 66 18.20 7.11 6.45
CA ALA A 66 18.62 5.78 6.89
C ALA A 66 20.14 5.64 6.90
N ASN A 67 20.79 5.99 5.77
CA ASN A 67 22.26 5.92 5.68
C ASN A 67 22.97 6.87 6.63
N ALA A 68 22.48 8.11 6.78
CA ALA A 68 23.04 9.07 7.71
C ALA A 68 22.92 8.60 9.16
N ALA A 69 21.76 8.07 9.56
CA ALA A 69 21.53 7.57 10.91
C ALA A 69 22.41 6.34 11.20
N SER A 70 22.51 5.38 10.27
CA SER A 70 23.39 4.22 10.39
C SER A 70 24.87 4.61 10.45
N PHE A 71 25.29 5.64 9.70
CA PHE A 71 26.65 6.17 9.77
C PHE A 71 26.94 6.82 11.13
N VAL A 72 26.02 7.64 11.65
CA VAL A 72 26.15 8.27 12.97
C VAL A 72 26.22 7.21 14.07
N ALA A 73 25.39 6.18 14.02
CA ALA A 73 25.40 5.09 14.99
C ALA A 73 26.73 4.32 15.02
N GLN A 74 27.32 4.05 13.85
CA GLN A 74 28.65 3.44 13.76
C GLN A 74 29.73 4.35 14.35
N ARG A 75 29.67 5.66 14.10
CA ARG A 75 30.64 6.63 14.65
C ARG A 75 30.50 6.83 16.15
N ALA A 76 29.29 6.68 16.68
CA ALA A 76 29.01 6.76 18.11
C ALA A 76 29.37 5.46 18.86
N GLY A 77 29.72 4.38 18.14
CA GLY A 77 29.97 3.06 18.73
C GLY A 77 28.72 2.33 19.20
N TRP A 78 27.54 2.70 18.69
CA TRP A 78 26.26 2.03 18.99
C TRP A 78 25.97 0.84 18.07
N LEU A 79 26.61 0.80 16.91
CA LEU A 79 26.41 -0.22 15.88
C LEU A 79 27.77 -0.66 15.35
N GLU A 80 28.08 -1.94 15.46
CA GLU A 80 29.30 -2.52 14.90
C GLU A 80 28.95 -3.45 13.74
N LEU A 81 29.10 -2.95 12.51
CA LEU A 81 28.90 -3.78 11.32
C LEU A 81 30.16 -4.58 10.99
N PRO A 82 30.04 -5.89 10.69
CA PRO A 82 31.18 -6.70 10.29
C PRO A 82 31.82 -6.16 9.00
N LYS A 83 33.16 -6.19 8.94
CA LYS A 83 33.92 -5.76 7.74
C LYS A 83 33.66 -6.65 6.53
N ASP A 84 33.38 -7.93 6.78
CA ASP A 84 32.96 -8.89 5.77
C ASP A 84 31.68 -9.61 6.24
N PRO A 85 30.50 -9.18 5.74
CA PRO A 85 29.22 -9.80 6.07
C PRO A 85 29.10 -11.27 5.66
N GLN A 86 29.93 -11.75 4.72
CA GLN A 86 29.89 -13.15 4.27
C GLN A 86 30.67 -14.09 5.20
N GLN A 87 31.64 -13.56 5.96
CA GLN A 87 32.46 -14.35 6.87
C GLN A 87 31.99 -14.28 8.33
N THR A 88 31.43 -13.14 8.71
CA THR A 88 31.01 -12.86 10.08
C THR A 88 29.57 -12.34 10.08
N PRO A 89 28.60 -13.11 10.63
CA PRO A 89 27.22 -12.65 10.69
C PRO A 89 27.10 -11.49 11.68
N ILE A 90 26.15 -10.61 11.40
CA ILE A 90 25.79 -9.49 12.29
C ILE A 90 25.24 -10.06 13.61
N SER A 91 25.65 -9.51 14.75
CA SER A 91 25.12 -9.92 16.05
C SER A 91 23.63 -9.60 16.16
N LEU A 92 22.86 -10.34 17.00
CA LEU A 92 21.43 -10.03 17.13
C LEU A 92 21.19 -8.61 17.68
N SER A 93 22.03 -8.15 18.61
CA SER A 93 21.94 -6.80 19.15
C SER A 93 22.21 -5.73 18.10
N ASP A 94 23.21 -5.93 17.23
CA ASP A 94 23.52 -5.00 16.14
C ASP A 94 22.42 -5.01 15.07
N MET A 95 21.85 -6.19 14.76
CA MET A 95 20.72 -6.31 13.83
C MET A 95 19.47 -5.58 14.37
N SER A 96 19.12 -5.80 15.64
CA SER A 96 18.00 -5.12 16.29
C SER A 96 18.21 -3.60 16.34
N THR A 97 19.45 -3.17 16.62
CA THR A 97 19.85 -1.75 16.62
C THR A 97 19.75 -1.14 15.22
N LEU A 98 20.29 -1.82 14.20
CA LEU A 98 20.21 -1.39 12.81
C LEU A 98 18.76 -1.23 12.36
N LEU A 99 17.92 -2.24 12.59
CA LEU A 99 16.49 -2.20 12.24
C LEU A 99 15.75 -1.08 12.97
N SER A 100 16.10 -0.82 14.24
CA SER A 100 15.51 0.27 15.02
C SER A 100 15.90 1.64 14.46
N ILE A 101 17.16 1.81 14.07
CA ILE A 101 17.66 3.04 13.44
C ILE A 101 17.00 3.25 12.09
N GLU A 102 16.95 2.23 11.25
CA GLU A 102 16.30 2.29 9.94
C GLU A 102 14.80 2.60 10.08
N GLY A 103 14.10 1.88 10.96
CA GLY A 103 12.69 2.15 11.27
C GLY A 103 12.46 3.57 11.76
N GLY A 104 13.25 4.05 12.71
CA GLY A 104 13.17 5.43 13.21
C GLY A 104 13.42 6.47 12.12
N SER A 105 14.43 6.26 11.27
CA SER A 105 14.77 7.15 10.16
C SER A 105 13.63 7.24 9.13
N ARG A 106 12.94 6.13 8.85
CA ARG A 106 11.78 6.06 7.96
C ARG A 106 10.59 6.86 8.51
N ILE A 107 10.30 6.77 9.81
CA ILE A 107 9.25 7.57 10.45
C ILE A 107 9.57 9.06 10.33
N VAL A 108 10.80 9.46 10.64
CA VAL A 108 11.24 10.86 10.52
C VAL A 108 11.14 11.33 9.07
N ALA A 109 11.57 10.52 8.10
CA ALA A 109 11.46 10.82 6.69
C ALA A 109 10.00 11.05 6.26
N CYS A 110 9.09 10.12 6.61
CA CYS A 110 7.67 10.26 6.32
C CYS A 110 7.06 11.53 6.95
N GLY A 111 7.40 11.83 8.21
CA GLY A 111 6.93 13.05 8.88
C GLY A 111 7.39 14.33 8.16
N LEU A 112 8.67 14.39 7.80
CA LEU A 112 9.23 15.51 7.03
C LEU A 112 8.61 15.62 5.63
N LEU A 113 8.35 14.50 4.97
CA LEU A 113 7.68 14.48 3.66
C LEU A 113 6.24 14.97 3.75
N ILE A 114 5.49 14.54 4.76
CA ILE A 114 4.12 15.04 4.98
C ILE A 114 4.15 16.55 5.17
N VAL A 115 5.03 17.07 6.04
CA VAL A 115 5.17 18.52 6.25
C VAL A 115 5.53 19.24 4.95
N TRP A 116 6.47 18.71 4.19
CA TRP A 116 6.92 19.29 2.94
C TRP A 116 5.82 19.28 1.85
N LEU A 117 5.10 18.17 1.69
CA LEU A 117 3.99 18.05 0.75
C LEU A 117 2.85 19.00 1.11
N VAL A 118 2.47 19.08 2.40
CA VAL A 118 1.45 20.03 2.87
C VAL A 118 1.90 21.48 2.64
N ALA A 119 3.16 21.81 2.92
CA ALA A 119 3.67 23.17 2.79
C ALA A 119 3.76 23.64 1.33
N LEU A 120 4.21 22.79 0.40
CA LEU A 120 4.38 23.17 -1.01
C LEU A 120 3.12 22.99 -1.85
N TYR A 121 2.38 21.91 -1.62
CA TYR A 121 1.26 21.51 -2.46
C TYR A 121 -0.11 21.78 -1.83
N ARG A 122 -0.14 22.34 -0.61
CA ARG A 122 -1.37 22.59 0.17
C ARG A 122 -2.24 21.34 0.31
N SER A 123 -1.59 20.17 0.36
CA SER A 123 -2.28 18.89 0.42
C SER A 123 -3.07 18.75 1.70
N SER A 124 -4.29 18.24 1.59
CA SER A 124 -5.14 17.88 2.73
C SER A 124 -4.85 16.46 3.21
N SER A 125 -5.40 16.09 4.38
CA SER A 125 -5.34 14.71 4.88
C SER A 125 -6.04 13.71 3.95
N ILE A 126 -7.01 14.18 3.14
CA ILE A 126 -7.71 13.37 2.15
C ILE A 126 -6.80 13.11 0.95
N ASP A 127 -6.04 14.11 0.50
CA ASP A 127 -5.06 13.96 -0.59
C ASP A 127 -3.94 12.97 -0.22
N LEU A 128 -3.57 12.95 1.06
CA LEU A 128 -2.59 11.99 1.61
C LEU A 128 -3.20 10.60 1.91
N GLY A 129 -4.48 10.38 1.61
CA GLY A 129 -5.14 9.09 1.78
C GLY A 129 -5.47 8.72 3.24
N PHE A 130 -5.44 9.67 4.18
CA PHE A 130 -5.73 9.40 5.59
C PHE A 130 -7.22 9.46 5.95
N ALA A 131 -8.13 9.40 4.97
CA ALA A 131 -9.57 9.38 5.18
C ALA A 131 -10.02 8.12 5.95
N LEU A 132 -10.19 8.25 7.27
CA LEU A 132 -10.65 7.15 8.12
C LEU A 132 -12.17 6.99 8.02
N ARG A 133 -12.61 5.85 7.46
CA ARG A 133 -14.02 5.47 7.38
C ARG A 133 -14.19 4.01 7.75
N TRP A 134 -15.29 3.67 8.40
CA TRP A 134 -15.60 2.28 8.75
C TRP A 134 -15.67 1.37 7.51
N SER A 135 -16.22 1.90 6.40
CA SER A 135 -16.24 1.19 5.11
C SER A 135 -14.83 0.79 4.66
N HIS A 136 -13.84 1.66 4.83
CA HIS A 136 -12.44 1.37 4.49
C HIS A 136 -11.86 0.27 5.38
N MET A 137 -12.21 0.24 6.68
CA MET A 137 -11.77 -0.82 7.58
C MET A 137 -12.34 -2.17 7.15
N ALA A 138 -13.64 -2.22 6.88
CA ALA A 138 -14.32 -3.42 6.41
C ALA A 138 -13.75 -3.91 5.07
N THR A 139 -13.45 -3.01 4.14
CA THR A 139 -12.77 -3.31 2.88
C THR A 139 -11.37 -3.89 3.12
N GLY A 140 -10.60 -3.36 4.08
CA GLY A 140 -9.31 -3.93 4.48
C GLY A 140 -9.42 -5.34 5.04
N LEU A 141 -10.39 -5.59 5.93
CA LEU A 141 -10.64 -6.93 6.49
C LEU A 141 -11.10 -7.93 5.42
N LEU A 142 -11.95 -7.50 4.49
CA LEU A 142 -12.30 -8.33 3.33
C LEU A 142 -11.08 -8.59 2.44
N GLY A 143 -10.21 -7.59 2.29
CA GLY A 143 -8.91 -7.71 1.63
C GLY A 143 -8.02 -8.76 2.29
N VAL A 144 -7.99 -8.85 3.63
CA VAL A 144 -7.24 -9.88 4.35
C VAL A 144 -7.74 -11.28 3.97
N ILE A 145 -9.05 -11.48 3.98
CA ILE A 145 -9.69 -12.76 3.62
C ILE A 145 -9.43 -13.11 2.15
N ALA A 146 -9.57 -12.14 1.25
CA ALA A 146 -9.41 -12.38 -0.18
C ALA A 146 -7.94 -12.58 -0.59
N LEU A 147 -7.01 -11.78 -0.05
CA LEU A 147 -5.63 -11.72 -0.53
C LEU A 147 -4.69 -12.68 0.22
N LEU A 148 -4.79 -12.83 1.53
CA LEU A 148 -3.75 -13.57 2.27
C LEU A 148 -3.67 -15.06 1.89
N PRO A 149 -4.77 -15.83 1.81
CA PRO A 149 -4.69 -17.25 1.44
C PRO A 149 -4.02 -17.53 0.08
N PRO A 150 -4.37 -16.86 -1.04
CA PRO A 150 -3.67 -17.09 -2.30
C PRO A 150 -2.21 -16.60 -2.27
N ILE A 151 -1.90 -15.55 -1.51
CA ILE A 151 -0.51 -15.07 -1.37
C ILE A 151 0.34 -16.09 -0.60
N TYR A 152 -0.17 -16.64 0.51
CA TYR A 152 0.52 -17.71 1.24
C TYR A 152 0.63 -19.00 0.43
N LEU A 153 -0.40 -19.36 -0.35
CA LEU A 153 -0.33 -20.50 -1.26
C LEU A 153 0.76 -20.30 -2.32
N LEU A 154 0.83 -19.11 -2.92
CA LEU A 154 1.88 -18.79 -3.89
C LEU A 154 3.27 -18.83 -3.24
N GLN A 155 3.41 -18.29 -2.02
CA GLN A 155 4.66 -18.38 -1.26
C GLN A 155 5.05 -19.84 -1.02
N ALA A 156 4.13 -20.69 -0.57
CA ALA A 156 4.39 -22.10 -0.33
C ALA A 156 4.80 -22.85 -1.61
N ILE A 157 4.14 -22.58 -2.73
CA ILE A 157 4.51 -23.16 -4.04
C ILE A 157 5.92 -22.72 -4.45
N LEU A 158 6.22 -21.42 -4.34
CA LEU A 158 7.52 -20.89 -4.71
C LEU A 158 8.63 -21.42 -3.80
N THR A 159 8.44 -21.45 -2.49
CA THR A 159 9.40 -22.04 -1.54
C THR A 159 9.58 -23.54 -1.77
N ALA A 160 8.54 -24.28 -2.15
CA ALA A 160 8.69 -25.70 -2.46
C ALA A 160 9.48 -25.96 -3.76
N TRP A 161 9.53 -25.00 -4.68
CA TRP A 161 10.21 -25.12 -5.98
C TRP A 161 11.59 -24.45 -6.01
N TRP A 162 11.83 -23.47 -5.15
CA TRP A 162 13.10 -22.76 -5.01
C TRP A 162 13.91 -23.38 -3.85
N VAL A 163 15.16 -23.76 -4.10
CA VAL A 163 16.08 -24.40 -3.12
C VAL A 163 16.09 -23.66 -1.77
N GLU A 164 16.21 -24.43 -0.68
CA GLU A 164 16.29 -24.01 0.74
C GLU A 164 16.85 -22.59 0.91
N TYR A 165 15.97 -21.65 1.25
CA TYR A 165 16.37 -20.33 1.68
C TYR A 165 16.62 -20.39 3.19
N GLU A 166 17.89 -20.45 3.58
CA GLU A 166 18.30 -20.24 4.97
C GLU A 166 17.99 -18.79 5.34
N HIS A 167 16.95 -18.55 6.15
CA HIS A 167 16.62 -17.22 6.66
C HIS A 167 17.63 -16.84 7.76
N PRO A 168 18.62 -15.96 7.50
CA PRO A 168 19.68 -15.68 8.48
C PRO A 168 19.12 -15.01 9.74
N VAL A 169 18.00 -14.29 9.59
CA VAL A 169 17.25 -13.72 10.70
C VAL A 169 16.61 -14.81 11.57
N LEU A 170 15.99 -15.83 10.97
CA LEU A 170 15.34 -16.90 11.73
C LEU A 170 16.38 -17.72 12.52
N GLU A 171 17.55 -17.99 11.95
CA GLU A 171 18.65 -18.66 12.65
C GLU A 171 19.20 -17.82 13.82
N LEU A 172 19.38 -16.51 13.61
CA LEU A 172 19.84 -15.59 14.66
C LEU A 172 18.83 -15.48 15.80
N LEU A 173 17.53 -15.47 15.47
CA LEU A 173 16.44 -15.45 16.44
C LEU A 173 16.36 -16.75 17.23
N GLN A 174 16.48 -17.91 16.57
CA GLN A 174 16.51 -19.23 17.22
C GLN A 174 17.70 -19.39 18.20
N LYS A 175 18.84 -18.75 17.91
CA LYS A 175 20.06 -18.87 18.75
C LYS A 175 20.05 -18.07 20.06
N SER A 176 19.22 -17.03 20.17
CA SER A 176 19.34 -16.09 21.29
C SER A 176 18.03 -15.80 22.03
N GLY A 177 16.86 -15.94 21.39
CA GLY A 177 15.54 -16.00 22.03
C GLY A 177 15.13 -14.83 22.93
N ASP A 178 15.95 -13.78 23.07
CA ASP A 178 15.74 -12.72 24.06
C ASP A 178 14.67 -11.72 23.55
N PRO A 179 13.53 -11.57 24.28
CA PRO A 179 12.45 -10.66 23.90
C PRO A 179 12.89 -9.21 23.68
N ILE A 180 13.98 -8.77 24.32
CA ILE A 180 14.45 -7.38 24.23
C ILE A 180 14.88 -7.00 22.81
N TYR A 181 15.39 -7.95 22.02
CA TYR A 181 15.81 -7.72 20.63
C TYR A 181 14.68 -8.03 19.64
N LEU A 182 13.80 -8.97 19.98
CA LEU A 182 12.65 -9.38 19.16
C LEU A 182 11.58 -8.28 19.07
N LEU A 183 11.30 -7.59 20.17
CA LEU A 183 10.23 -6.60 20.23
C LEU A 183 10.44 -5.41 19.27
N PRO A 184 11.61 -4.74 19.22
CA PRO A 184 11.87 -3.70 18.24
C PRO A 184 11.75 -4.18 16.79
N MET A 185 12.26 -5.37 16.49
CA MET A 185 12.16 -5.98 15.16
C MET A 185 10.71 -6.23 14.75
N ALA A 186 9.90 -6.76 15.67
CA ALA A 186 8.48 -6.98 15.43
C ALA A 186 7.73 -5.66 15.23
N VAL A 187 8.02 -4.61 16.00
CA VAL A 187 7.42 -3.28 15.83
C VAL A 187 7.78 -2.70 14.46
N VAL A 188 9.04 -2.80 14.05
CA VAL A 188 9.48 -2.30 12.76
C VAL A 188 8.81 -3.07 11.62
N ALA A 189 8.85 -4.41 11.66
CA ALA A 189 8.29 -5.25 10.61
C ALA A 189 6.77 -5.15 10.51
N VAL A 190 6.04 -5.14 11.63
CA VAL A 190 4.57 -5.19 11.64
C VAL A 190 3.96 -3.80 11.46
N ILE A 191 4.60 -2.74 11.96
CA ILE A 191 3.99 -1.40 12.01
C ILE A 191 4.76 -0.42 11.14
N VAL A 192 6.04 -0.21 11.41
CA VAL A 192 6.79 0.92 10.83
C VAL A 192 7.03 0.73 9.33
N ALA A 193 7.44 -0.47 8.92
CA ALA A 193 7.72 -0.79 7.54
C ALA A 193 6.46 -0.67 6.67
N PRO A 194 5.33 -1.32 6.98
CA PRO A 194 4.11 -1.16 6.18
C PRO A 194 3.59 0.28 6.17
N LEU A 195 3.66 1.00 7.29
CA LEU A 195 3.24 2.40 7.34
C LEU A 195 4.03 3.27 6.36
N THR A 196 5.35 3.10 6.36
CA THR A 196 6.26 3.84 5.47
C THR A 196 6.06 3.40 4.03
N GLU A 197 6.00 2.11 3.78
CA GLU A 197 5.91 1.54 2.43
C GLU A 197 4.59 1.88 1.76
N GLU A 198 3.45 1.74 2.44
CA GLU A 198 2.17 2.13 1.85
C GLU A 198 2.10 3.64 1.59
N PHE A 199 2.73 4.47 2.44
CA PHE A 199 2.85 5.90 2.17
C PHE A 199 3.70 6.19 0.92
N LEU A 200 4.88 5.62 0.81
CA LEU A 200 5.78 5.86 -0.33
C LEU A 200 5.23 5.29 -1.64
N PHE A 201 4.74 4.05 -1.63
CA PHE A 201 4.36 3.34 -2.85
C PHE A 201 2.91 3.61 -3.26
N ARG A 202 1.96 3.75 -2.32
CA ARG A 202 0.55 4.03 -2.67
C ARG A 202 0.28 5.51 -2.74
N VAL A 203 0.55 6.24 -1.67
CA VAL A 203 0.23 7.66 -1.62
C VAL A 203 1.13 8.41 -2.58
N VAL A 204 2.45 8.37 -2.37
CA VAL A 204 3.37 9.21 -3.15
C VAL A 204 3.52 8.73 -4.59
N LEU A 205 3.99 7.49 -4.81
CA LEU A 205 4.29 6.97 -6.15
C LEU A 205 3.03 6.67 -6.97
N GLN A 206 2.15 5.79 -6.49
CA GLN A 206 0.94 5.43 -7.23
C GLN A 206 0.00 6.64 -7.37
N GLY A 207 -0.20 7.44 -6.32
CA GLY A 207 -1.00 8.67 -6.39
C GLY A 207 -0.49 9.65 -7.46
N TRP A 208 0.84 9.84 -7.58
CA TRP A 208 1.42 10.64 -8.65
C TRP A 208 1.18 10.04 -10.05
N LEU A 209 1.41 8.74 -10.23
CA LEU A 209 1.20 8.05 -11.52
C LEU A 209 -0.27 8.12 -11.96
N GLU A 210 -1.19 7.94 -11.01
CA GLU A 210 -2.62 8.06 -11.29
C GLU A 210 -3.03 9.51 -11.54
N SER A 211 -2.45 10.49 -10.83
CA SER A 211 -2.66 11.93 -11.11
C SER A 211 -2.26 12.28 -12.54
N LYS A 212 -1.08 11.81 -12.99
CA LYS A 212 -0.68 11.94 -14.40
C LYS A 212 -1.66 11.30 -15.36
N ALA A 213 -2.16 10.11 -15.03
CA ALA A 213 -3.13 9.43 -15.87
C ALA A 213 -4.49 10.16 -15.95
N MET A 214 -4.85 10.93 -14.93
CA MET A 214 -6.06 11.77 -14.87
C MET A 214 -5.86 13.16 -15.52
N GLY A 215 -4.70 13.46 -16.11
CA GLY A 215 -4.39 14.76 -16.71
C GLY A 215 -3.71 15.77 -15.78
N GLY A 216 -3.28 15.34 -14.59
CA GLY A 216 -2.58 16.15 -13.59
C GLY A 216 -3.51 16.94 -12.65
N PRO A 217 -2.94 17.75 -11.73
CA PRO A 217 -3.72 18.65 -10.90
C PRO A 217 -4.43 19.65 -11.80
N GLN A 218 -5.77 19.68 -11.79
CA GLN A 218 -6.47 20.76 -12.47
C GLN A 218 -6.16 22.06 -11.72
N PRO A 219 -5.78 23.14 -12.42
CA PRO A 219 -5.75 24.46 -11.82
C PRO A 219 -7.11 24.68 -11.18
N THR A 220 -7.12 25.00 -9.88
CA THR A 220 -8.30 25.56 -9.26
C THR A 220 -8.47 26.94 -9.88
N ASP A 221 -8.98 27.00 -11.11
CA ASP A 221 -9.53 28.24 -11.63
C ASP A 221 -10.62 28.57 -10.65
N SER A 222 -10.31 29.57 -9.83
CA SER A 222 -11.28 30.38 -9.15
C SER A 222 -12.34 30.74 -10.19
N GLN A 223 -13.44 29.98 -10.19
CA GLN A 223 -14.75 30.52 -10.49
C GLN A 223 -14.99 31.61 -9.44
N LEU A 224 -14.28 32.72 -9.58
CA LEU A 224 -14.85 34.01 -9.22
C LEU A 224 -16.17 34.03 -9.97
N PRO A 225 -17.32 34.15 -9.27
CA PRO A 225 -18.56 34.44 -9.96
C PRO A 225 -18.25 35.61 -10.87
N GLN A 226 -18.35 35.43 -12.19
CA GLN A 226 -18.41 36.58 -13.08
C GLN A 226 -19.51 37.46 -12.49
N PRO A 227 -19.24 38.71 -12.11
CA PRO A 227 -20.30 39.59 -11.67
C PRO A 227 -21.31 39.57 -12.82
N ALA A 228 -22.50 39.07 -12.53
CA ALA A 228 -23.61 39.03 -13.47
C ALA A 228 -23.65 40.42 -14.10
N ALA A 229 -23.39 40.49 -15.40
CA ALA A 229 -23.47 41.73 -16.14
C ALA A 229 -24.85 42.28 -15.81
N ALA A 230 -24.87 43.40 -15.09
CA ALA A 230 -26.08 44.02 -14.60
C ALA A 230 -27.01 44.21 -15.79
N GLU A 231 -28.14 43.51 -15.77
CA GLU A 231 -29.26 43.75 -16.67
C GLU A 231 -29.68 45.21 -16.46
N GLN A 232 -29.20 46.08 -17.35
CA GLN A 232 -29.78 47.40 -17.52
C GLN A 232 -31.09 47.20 -18.28
N GLY A 233 -32.19 47.35 -17.55
CA GLY A 233 -33.52 47.13 -18.07
C GLY A 233 -33.90 48.05 -19.22
N THR A 234 -34.73 47.51 -20.10
CA THR A 234 -35.75 48.26 -20.84
C THR A 234 -36.99 47.37 -20.91
N PRO A 235 -38.15 47.79 -20.36
CA PRO A 235 -39.37 47.00 -20.45
C PRO A 235 -40.04 47.25 -21.80
N GLN A 236 -40.15 46.21 -22.64
CA GLN A 236 -40.93 46.29 -23.86
C GLN A 236 -41.92 45.12 -23.95
N TRP A 237 -43.17 45.44 -23.67
CA TRP A 237 -44.32 44.59 -23.92
C TRP A 237 -44.50 44.37 -25.43
N GLN A 238 -44.41 43.12 -25.90
CA GLN A 238 -45.02 42.73 -27.17
C GLN A 238 -45.32 41.22 -27.22
N GLN A 239 -46.58 40.95 -27.55
CA GLN A 239 -47.21 39.66 -27.81
C GLN A 239 -46.57 38.94 -29.00
N SER A 240 -46.51 37.60 -28.98
CA SER A 240 -46.81 36.73 -30.14
C SER A 240 -46.61 35.25 -29.80
N GLU A 241 -47.51 34.42 -30.31
CA GLU A 241 -47.67 32.99 -30.13
C GLU A 241 -46.56 32.12 -30.75
N ALA A 242 -46.48 30.89 -30.22
CA ALA A 242 -46.18 29.61 -30.87
C ALA A 242 -45.19 29.54 -32.05
N ALA A 243 -44.08 28.82 -31.86
CA ALA A 243 -43.59 27.81 -32.81
C ALA A 243 -42.49 26.95 -32.16
N ILE A 244 -42.74 25.64 -32.08
CA ILE A 244 -41.70 24.62 -31.93
C ILE A 244 -41.16 24.32 -33.33
N PRO A 245 -39.83 24.36 -33.57
CA PRO A 245 -39.25 23.61 -34.67
C PRO A 245 -38.39 22.46 -34.12
N SER A 246 -38.96 21.26 -34.22
CA SER A 246 -38.24 20.00 -34.20
C SER A 246 -37.15 20.03 -35.27
N THR A 247 -35.88 20.07 -34.88
CA THR A 247 -34.78 19.91 -35.83
C THR A 247 -33.86 18.79 -35.38
N VAL A 248 -34.20 17.61 -35.89
CA VAL A 248 -33.30 16.57 -36.43
C VAL A 248 -32.06 16.23 -35.59
N LEU A 249 -32.21 15.13 -34.84
CA LEU A 249 -31.15 14.16 -34.55
C LEU A 249 -30.52 13.69 -35.88
N THR A 250 -29.23 13.91 -36.11
CA THR A 250 -28.37 13.00 -36.89
C THR A 250 -26.88 13.29 -36.70
N ALA A 251 -26.10 12.20 -36.68
CA ALA A 251 -24.63 12.07 -36.55
C ALA A 251 -24.09 12.37 -35.15
N ALA A 252 -24.02 11.44 -34.20
CA ALA A 252 -23.33 10.14 -34.28
C ALA A 252 -21.91 10.27 -34.86
N ASP A 253 -21.07 11.05 -34.17
CA ASP A 253 -19.64 10.82 -34.12
C ASP A 253 -19.29 10.48 -32.66
N THR A 254 -19.42 9.20 -32.35
CA THR A 254 -19.05 8.59 -31.08
C THR A 254 -17.52 8.53 -30.99
N THR A 255 -16.88 9.65 -30.65
CA THR A 255 -15.77 9.54 -29.70
C THR A 255 -16.44 9.25 -28.37
N ALA A 256 -16.38 7.99 -27.92
CA ALA A 256 -16.77 7.64 -26.57
C ALA A 256 -16.06 8.62 -25.64
N ALA A 257 -16.82 9.57 -25.08
CA ALA A 257 -16.30 10.47 -24.06
C ALA A 257 -15.83 9.54 -22.94
N GLU A 258 -14.51 9.37 -22.83
CA GLU A 258 -13.90 8.60 -21.75
C GLU A 258 -14.45 9.15 -20.45
N ASP A 259 -15.11 8.30 -19.67
CA ASP A 259 -15.65 8.70 -18.38
C ASP A 259 -14.49 9.30 -17.56
N PRO A 260 -14.49 10.62 -17.26
CA PRO A 260 -13.37 11.32 -16.62
C PRO A 260 -13.08 10.80 -15.20
N ARG A 261 -13.89 9.84 -14.71
CA ARG A 261 -13.76 9.16 -13.42
C ARG A 261 -12.95 7.86 -13.48
N ARG A 262 -12.58 7.32 -14.66
CA ARG A 262 -11.88 6.03 -14.75
C ARG A 262 -10.37 6.18 -14.57
N VAL A 263 -9.91 5.98 -13.34
CA VAL A 263 -8.48 5.80 -13.04
C VAL A 263 -7.99 4.52 -13.74
N PRO A 264 -6.96 4.56 -14.60
CA PRO A 264 -6.48 3.33 -15.24
C PRO A 264 -5.77 2.42 -14.24
N TYR A 265 -5.60 1.15 -14.62
CA TYR A 265 -4.97 0.13 -13.77
C TYR A 265 -3.44 0.08 -13.87
N TRP A 266 -2.83 0.69 -14.90
CA TRP A 266 -1.37 0.63 -15.10
C TRP A 266 -0.54 1.26 -13.94
N PRO A 267 -0.99 2.30 -13.22
CA PRO A 267 -0.25 2.84 -12.08
C PRO A 267 -0.03 1.81 -10.96
N ILE A 268 -1.02 0.91 -10.78
CA ILE A 268 -0.92 -0.21 -9.84
C ILE A 268 0.22 -1.13 -10.28
N LEU A 269 0.24 -1.54 -11.56
CA LEU A 269 1.28 -2.43 -12.09
C LEU A 269 2.68 -1.86 -11.87
N VAL A 270 2.88 -0.57 -12.15
CA VAL A 270 4.18 0.10 -12.02
C VAL A 270 4.58 0.23 -10.55
N SER A 271 3.67 0.70 -9.68
CA SER A 271 3.96 0.81 -8.24
C SER A 271 4.26 -0.54 -7.61
N SER A 272 3.49 -1.59 -7.95
CA SER A 272 3.71 -2.95 -7.46
C SER A 272 5.03 -3.55 -7.93
N LEU A 273 5.46 -3.24 -9.16
CA LEU A 273 6.76 -3.65 -9.66
C LEU A 273 7.89 -3.00 -8.85
N PHE A 274 7.84 -1.68 -8.63
CA PHE A 274 8.85 -1.00 -7.81
C PHE A 274 8.85 -1.48 -6.35
N PHE A 275 7.67 -1.75 -5.79
CA PHE A 275 7.55 -2.36 -4.46
C PHE A 275 8.25 -3.72 -4.39
N ALA A 276 7.98 -4.61 -5.34
CA ALA A 276 8.65 -5.91 -5.42
C ALA A 276 10.16 -5.80 -5.61
N LEU A 277 10.61 -4.89 -6.48
CA LEU A 277 12.04 -4.66 -6.74
C LEU A 277 12.78 -4.11 -5.52
N ALA A 278 12.12 -3.32 -4.67
CA ALA A 278 12.70 -2.84 -3.42
C ALA A 278 12.99 -3.98 -2.42
N HIS A 279 12.46 -5.18 -2.66
CA HIS A 279 12.65 -6.37 -1.84
C HIS A 279 13.56 -7.42 -2.48
N LEU A 280 14.28 -7.06 -3.56
CA LEU A 280 15.29 -7.94 -4.15
C LEU A 280 16.33 -8.35 -3.10
N GLY A 281 16.72 -9.62 -3.14
CA GLY A 281 17.64 -10.21 -2.15
C GLY A 281 16.95 -11.01 -1.04
N HIS A 282 15.62 -10.93 -0.91
CA HIS A 282 14.85 -11.72 0.07
C HIS A 282 14.32 -13.05 -0.50
N GLY A 283 15.11 -13.73 -1.33
CA GLY A 283 14.72 -15.02 -1.93
C GLY A 283 13.52 -14.89 -2.90
N PRO A 284 12.51 -15.80 -2.83
CA PRO A 284 11.34 -15.77 -3.71
C PRO A 284 10.31 -14.68 -3.35
N ALA A 285 10.48 -13.99 -2.22
CA ALA A 285 9.53 -12.99 -1.72
C ALA A 285 9.16 -11.88 -2.73
N PRO A 286 10.05 -11.35 -3.59
CA PRO A 286 9.67 -10.32 -4.56
C PRO A 286 8.50 -10.73 -5.45
N VAL A 287 8.39 -12.02 -5.81
CA VAL A 287 7.28 -12.51 -6.64
C VAL A 287 5.97 -12.46 -5.87
N THR A 288 5.93 -12.95 -4.63
CA THR A 288 4.71 -12.91 -3.81
C THR A 288 4.32 -11.50 -3.44
N LEU A 289 5.30 -10.66 -3.09
CA LEU A 289 5.12 -9.25 -2.79
C LEU A 289 4.61 -8.45 -3.99
N PHE A 290 4.98 -8.81 -5.22
CA PHE A 290 4.40 -8.20 -6.42
C PHE A 290 2.87 -8.42 -6.48
N PHE A 291 2.41 -9.67 -6.33
CA PHE A 291 0.97 -9.98 -6.36
C PHE A 291 0.21 -9.39 -5.16
N LEU A 292 0.83 -9.37 -3.98
CA LEU A 292 0.27 -8.68 -2.83
C LEU A 292 0.10 -7.19 -3.15
N ALA A 293 1.14 -6.54 -3.65
CA ALA A 293 1.12 -5.13 -3.98
C ALA A 293 0.08 -4.79 -5.06
N LEU A 294 -0.21 -5.68 -6.02
CA LEU A 294 -1.34 -5.51 -6.94
C LEU A 294 -2.67 -5.37 -6.18
N GLY A 295 -2.90 -6.23 -5.19
CA GLY A 295 -4.08 -6.16 -4.32
C GLY A 295 -4.11 -4.86 -3.51
N LEU A 296 -3.00 -4.49 -2.86
CA LEU A 296 -2.90 -3.26 -2.07
C LEU A 296 -3.09 -2.00 -2.92
N GLY A 297 -2.49 -1.98 -4.13
CA GLY A 297 -2.65 -0.89 -5.08
C GLY A 297 -4.08 -0.79 -5.61
N TYR A 298 -4.76 -1.92 -5.83
CA TYR A 298 -6.18 -1.94 -6.18
C TYR A 298 -7.05 -1.37 -5.06
N LEU A 299 -6.83 -1.79 -3.80
CA LEU A 299 -7.57 -1.26 -2.66
C LEU A 299 -7.39 0.25 -2.50
N TYR A 300 -6.15 0.73 -2.64
CA TYR A 300 -5.86 2.17 -2.61
C TYR A 300 -6.52 2.90 -3.77
N ARG A 301 -6.44 2.36 -5.00
CA ARG A 301 -7.09 2.95 -6.19
C ARG A 301 -8.59 3.15 -5.96
N GLN A 302 -9.27 2.12 -5.43
CA GLN A 302 -10.72 2.15 -5.27
C GLN A 302 -11.19 3.05 -4.14
N THR A 303 -10.41 3.22 -3.07
CA THR A 303 -10.84 3.96 -1.88
C THR A 303 -10.17 5.31 -1.69
N HIS A 304 -9.07 5.57 -2.43
CA HIS A 304 -8.15 6.68 -2.17
C HIS A 304 -7.78 6.80 -0.67
N SER A 305 -7.62 5.65 -0.02
CA SER A 305 -7.37 5.54 1.41
C SER A 305 -6.26 4.55 1.65
N ILE A 306 -5.31 4.91 2.51
CA ILE A 306 -4.17 4.05 2.87
C ILE A 306 -4.61 2.90 3.79
N TRP A 307 -5.71 3.07 4.53
CA TRP A 307 -6.10 2.16 5.60
C TRP A 307 -6.44 0.73 5.15
N PRO A 308 -7.21 0.50 4.07
CA PRO A 308 -7.47 -0.87 3.61
C PRO A 308 -6.18 -1.63 3.31
N SER A 309 -5.21 -0.96 2.67
CA SER A 309 -3.91 -1.53 2.35
C SER A 309 -3.07 -1.78 3.61
N LEU A 310 -3.06 -0.84 4.56
CA LEU A 310 -2.38 -1.03 5.85
C LEU A 310 -2.95 -2.21 6.63
N ILE A 311 -4.26 -2.41 6.66
CA ILE A 311 -4.87 -3.55 7.37
C ILE A 311 -4.38 -4.87 6.79
N VAL A 312 -4.36 -4.99 5.45
CA VAL A 312 -3.87 -6.21 4.79
C VAL A 312 -2.38 -6.41 5.06
N HIS A 313 -1.58 -5.36 4.92
CA HIS A 313 -0.12 -5.43 5.07
C HIS A 313 0.30 -5.68 6.52
N PHE A 314 -0.30 -4.99 7.50
CA PHE A 314 -0.13 -5.27 8.93
C PHE A 314 -0.51 -6.71 9.27
N SER A 315 -1.63 -7.22 8.72
CA SER A 315 -2.07 -8.60 8.97
C SER A 315 -1.08 -9.62 8.42
N LEU A 316 -0.57 -9.42 7.20
CA LEU A 316 0.45 -10.29 6.61
C LEU A 316 1.70 -10.36 7.50
N ASN A 317 2.24 -9.20 7.87
CA ASN A 317 3.48 -9.14 8.65
C ASN A 317 3.27 -9.65 10.08
N ALA A 318 2.13 -9.34 10.70
CA ALA A 318 1.77 -9.86 12.02
C ALA A 318 1.67 -11.39 12.01
N ILE A 319 0.96 -11.98 11.04
CA ILE A 319 0.85 -13.44 10.92
C ILE A 319 2.23 -14.06 10.70
N THR A 320 3.04 -13.49 9.80
CA THR A 320 4.40 -13.99 9.53
C THR A 320 5.28 -13.95 10.79
N MET A 321 5.23 -12.87 11.56
CA MET A 321 5.97 -12.75 12.82
C MET A 321 5.46 -13.70 13.90
N ILE A 322 4.14 -13.91 14.00
CA ILE A 322 3.54 -14.88 14.93
C ILE A 322 3.97 -16.29 14.56
N VAL A 323 3.92 -16.67 13.29
CA VAL A 323 4.37 -17.99 12.82
C VAL A 323 5.85 -18.19 13.13
N ALA A 324 6.70 -17.21 12.82
CA ALA A 324 8.12 -17.26 13.14
C ALA A 324 8.36 -17.45 14.66
N ALA A 325 7.65 -16.68 15.50
CA ALA A 325 7.76 -16.80 16.95
C ALA A 325 7.29 -18.16 17.48
N VAL A 326 6.20 -18.72 16.93
CA VAL A 326 5.71 -20.06 17.29
C VAL A 326 6.71 -21.14 16.88
N SER A 327 7.23 -21.09 15.65
CA SER A 327 8.25 -22.03 15.16
C SER A 327 9.50 -22.02 16.05
N MET A 328 9.92 -20.85 16.54
CA MET A 328 11.03 -20.74 17.50
C MET A 328 10.72 -21.42 18.84
N VAL A 329 9.50 -21.29 19.36
CA VAL A 329 9.11 -21.88 20.66
C VAL A 329 8.93 -23.39 20.57
N VAL A 330 8.41 -23.88 19.44
CA VAL A 330 8.13 -25.31 19.22
C VAL A 330 9.40 -26.07 18.83
N GLY A 331 10.45 -25.40 18.35
CA GLY A 331 11.72 -26.02 17.95
C GLY A 331 11.65 -26.78 16.62
N GLU A 332 10.53 -26.64 15.90
CA GLU A 332 10.36 -27.18 14.55
C GLU A 332 10.51 -26.02 13.55
N GLY A 333 11.56 -26.08 12.73
CA GLY A 333 11.57 -25.38 11.46
C GLY A 333 10.49 -26.00 10.58
N LEU A 334 9.40 -25.27 10.33
CA LEU A 334 8.42 -25.60 9.31
C LEU A 334 8.94 -25.20 7.94
#